data_AF-A0A0L8GAN9-F1
#
_entry.id   AF-A0A0L8GAN9-F1
#
_cell.length_a   1.000
_cell.length_b   1.000
_cell.length_c   1.000
_cell.angle_alpha   90.00
_cell.angle_beta   90.00
_cell.angle_gamma   90.00
#
_symmetry.space_group_name_H-M   'P 1'
#
loop_
_entity.id
_entity.type
_entity.pdbx_description
1 polymer ?
#
loop_
_entity_poly.entity_id
_entity_poly.type
_entity_poly.pdbx_seq_one_letter_code
_entity_poly.pdbx_strand_id
1 'polypeptide(L)'
;MLSLTRFHSHALPSHSHTYICVVSATTLQMFLKLDALPKANHPESVVGAFYTLPAQEPVGSHMSRLQFFGVFLYPKATSSDIVVAISAVSNSPVGSAPSKVCELRDPLLNSCLVEDFLQSATNDNDNGVPPLQFEQLPFKHPLFIMYSSGTTGPPKCIVHSAGGTLLKHLEEHSLQSNMTQDDIMFYYTTAGWMMWNWLVSTLALGSAIVLYDGSPLMPHPNVLWDLIDNIGITIFGTGAKWLSLIEEKGLKPAETHNLKALRMILSTGSPLKPQSYDYVYNHIKSNILLGSISGGTDIIACFMGQNWTIPVYRGEIQSFALGCAMESWDENGHHVLGQSGELVCTKPFPSMPIYFWNDPQNFKYKKAYFSKFAGVWVQGDFCKINPDTGGIVMLGRSDGTLNPNGVRFGSAEIYQVVETFVEIQDCLCVAQRKMDGSDERAVLFIKMANNQQFTEELKKDICSHIRTSLSSRHVPARVLPIKDIPYTINGKKVEIAISKIISGQNVSQRGTLSNPESLDLYSNIEVLQNY
;
A
#
# COMPACT_ATOMS: atom_id res chain seq x y z
N MET A 1 -29.11 18.05 11.74
CA MET A 1 -29.39 17.08 12.82
C MET A 1 -28.98 15.70 12.32
N LEU A 2 -27.73 15.30 12.57
CA LEU A 2 -27.32 13.91 12.38
C LEU A 2 -27.88 13.12 13.56
N SER A 3 -28.90 12.33 13.30
CA SER A 3 -29.41 11.35 14.27
C SER A 3 -28.32 10.30 14.49
N LEU A 4 -27.61 10.39 15.61
CA LEU A 4 -26.83 9.28 16.16
C LEU A 4 -27.80 8.17 16.53
N THR A 5 -28.05 7.27 15.58
CA THR A 5 -28.79 6.04 15.85
C THR A 5 -27.95 5.21 16.82
N ARG A 6 -28.51 4.93 18.01
CA ARG A 6 -27.92 4.09 19.04
C ARG A 6 -27.35 2.82 18.41
N PHE A 7 -26.04 2.63 18.52
CA PHE A 7 -25.44 1.31 18.33
C PHE A 7 -26.03 0.38 19.39
N HIS A 8 -26.91 -0.55 18.98
CA HIS A 8 -27.17 -1.74 19.77
C HIS A 8 -25.96 -2.65 19.64
N SER A 9 -25.18 -2.73 20.73
CA SER A 9 -24.05 -3.64 20.90
C SER A 9 -24.53 -5.08 21.00
N HIS A 10 -24.86 -5.68 19.85
CA HIS A 10 -25.06 -7.12 19.74
C HIS A 10 -24.02 -7.74 18.81
N ALA A 11 -22.72 -7.59 19.13
CA ALA A 11 -21.64 -8.40 18.53
C ALA A 11 -20.26 -8.29 19.21
N LEU A 12 -20.14 -7.82 20.45
CA LEU A 12 -18.89 -8.00 21.23
C LEU A 12 -19.15 -9.08 22.29
N PRO A 13 -18.26 -10.07 22.46
CA PRO A 13 -18.34 -10.97 23.61
C PRO A 13 -18.39 -10.11 24.87
N SER A 14 -19.20 -10.50 25.85
CA SER A 14 -19.46 -9.79 27.12
C SER A 14 -18.24 -9.54 28.03
N HIS A 15 -17.01 -9.70 27.52
CA HIS A 15 -15.75 -9.71 28.25
C HIS A 15 -14.61 -8.90 27.59
N SER A 16 -14.90 -7.98 26.67
CA SER A 16 -13.89 -7.04 26.13
C SER A 16 -14.00 -5.65 26.78
N HIS A 17 -12.95 -5.21 27.47
CA HIS A 17 -12.83 -3.82 27.94
C HIS A 17 -11.89 -3.03 27.01
N THR A 18 -12.33 -1.85 26.59
CA THR A 18 -11.49 -0.89 25.84
C THR A 18 -10.98 0.16 26.81
N TYR A 19 -9.68 0.44 26.79
CA TYR A 19 -9.03 1.41 27.67
C TYR A 19 -8.66 2.66 26.86
N ILE A 20 -8.59 3.83 27.50
CA ILE A 20 -8.00 5.04 26.90
C ILE A 20 -6.88 5.50 27.83
N CYS A 21 -5.63 5.42 27.35
CA CYS A 21 -4.43 5.85 28.08
C CYS A 21 -3.97 7.23 27.61
N VAL A 22 -3.92 8.22 28.49
CA VAL A 22 -3.11 9.42 28.25
C VAL A 22 -1.68 9.07 28.68
N VAL A 23 -0.70 9.07 27.77
CA VAL A 23 0.70 8.78 28.11
C VAL A 23 1.56 10.01 27.88
N SER A 24 2.58 10.21 28.70
CA SER A 24 3.58 11.26 28.42
C SER A 24 4.43 10.86 27.21
N ALA A 25 5.01 11.84 26.51
CA ALA A 25 5.95 11.59 25.40
C ALA A 25 7.10 10.65 25.80
N THR A 26 7.57 10.75 27.04
CA THR A 26 8.63 9.90 27.61
C THR A 26 8.17 8.44 27.78
N THR A 27 6.91 8.23 28.17
CA THR A 27 6.33 6.89 28.35
C THR A 27 6.09 6.21 26.99
N LEU A 28 5.66 6.96 25.98
CA LEU A 28 5.51 6.48 24.61
C LEU A 28 6.86 6.06 24.00
N GLN A 29 7.93 6.80 24.29
CA GLN A 29 9.30 6.48 23.86
C GLN A 29 9.79 5.13 24.40
N MET A 30 9.55 4.86 25.68
CA MET A 30 9.89 3.59 26.31
C MET A 30 9.05 2.42 25.76
N PHE A 31 7.76 2.66 25.49
CA PHE A 31 6.84 1.63 24.97
C PHE A 31 7.17 1.21 23.52
N LEU A 32 7.60 2.15 22.68
CA LEU A 32 7.92 1.92 21.27
C LEU A 32 9.39 1.54 20.99
N LYS A 33 10.26 1.49 22.02
CA LYS A 33 11.72 1.31 21.90
C LYS A 33 12.36 2.30 20.90
N LEU A 34 11.94 3.56 20.93
CA LEU A 34 12.52 4.62 20.09
C LEU A 34 13.73 5.25 20.78
N ASP A 35 14.88 5.29 20.10
CA ASP A 35 16.15 5.76 20.68
C ASP A 35 16.13 7.25 21.11
N ALA A 36 15.22 8.07 20.57
CA ALA A 36 14.94 9.44 21.04
C ALA A 36 13.62 9.99 20.46
N LEU A 37 12.73 10.52 21.30
CA LEU A 37 11.77 11.56 20.89
C LEU A 37 12.38 12.93 21.26
N PRO A 38 12.65 13.84 20.30
CA PRO A 38 13.21 15.15 20.62
C PRO A 38 12.20 15.99 21.40
N LYS A 39 12.67 16.78 22.37
CA LYS A 39 11.86 17.75 23.13
C LYS A 39 11.07 18.66 22.17
N ALA A 40 9.76 18.43 22.06
CA ALA A 40 8.88 19.19 21.19
C ALA A 40 8.54 20.54 21.82
N ASN A 41 9.31 21.58 21.48
CA ASN A 41 8.96 22.98 21.71
C ASN A 41 8.39 23.62 20.43
N HIS A 42 7.42 22.98 19.76
CA HIS A 42 6.73 23.59 18.62
C HIS A 42 5.20 23.36 18.66
N PRO A 43 4.40 24.33 18.17
CA PRO A 43 3.03 24.59 18.66
C PRO A 43 1.91 23.89 17.88
N GLU A 44 2.16 22.77 17.19
CA GLU A 44 1.17 22.15 16.29
C GLU A 44 0.77 20.73 16.72
N SER A 45 -0.53 20.45 16.64
CA SER A 45 -1.16 19.17 16.97
C SER A 45 -0.85 18.08 15.94
N VAL A 46 -0.52 16.86 16.39
CA VAL A 46 -0.23 15.69 15.54
C VAL A 46 -1.25 14.58 15.83
N VAL A 47 -1.76 13.92 14.79
CA VAL A 47 -2.56 12.69 14.88
C VAL A 47 -1.76 11.54 14.26
N GLY A 48 -1.61 10.43 14.98
CA GLY A 48 -0.93 9.23 14.48
C GLY A 48 -1.55 7.93 15.01
N ALA A 49 -1.20 6.80 14.40
CA ALA A 49 -1.60 5.46 14.81
C ALA A 49 -0.36 4.57 14.98
N PHE A 50 -0.39 3.61 15.90
CA PHE A 50 0.67 2.61 16.03
C PHE A 50 0.12 1.19 16.16
N TYR A 51 0.96 0.23 15.79
CA TYR A 51 0.77 -1.20 15.95
C TYR A 51 2.02 -1.78 16.61
N THR A 52 1.88 -2.52 17.71
CA THR A 52 2.99 -3.28 18.29
C THR A 52 2.83 -4.76 17.95
N LEU A 53 3.88 -5.36 17.36
CA LEU A 53 3.96 -6.82 17.25
C LEU A 53 4.18 -7.42 18.65
N PRO A 54 3.62 -8.61 18.95
CA PRO A 54 3.83 -9.25 20.23
C PRO A 54 5.33 -9.52 20.44
N ALA A 55 5.84 -9.21 21.64
CA ALA A 55 7.15 -9.67 22.07
C ALA A 55 7.13 -11.20 22.07
N GLN A 56 7.97 -11.83 21.24
CA GLN A 56 8.23 -13.25 21.34
C GLN A 56 9.13 -13.49 22.56
N GLU A 57 8.57 -14.02 23.64
CA GLU A 57 9.34 -14.74 24.65
C GLU A 57 8.99 -16.23 24.67
N PRO A 58 9.91 -17.10 25.10
CA PRO A 58 9.81 -18.54 24.88
C PRO A 58 8.75 -19.18 25.79
N VAL A 59 7.96 -20.04 25.16
CA VAL A 59 7.11 -21.13 25.66
C VAL A 59 7.20 -21.41 27.17
N GLY A 60 6.08 -21.22 27.89
CA GLY A 60 5.85 -21.86 29.19
C GLY A 60 5.00 -21.12 30.21
N SER A 61 3.75 -20.77 29.89
CA SER A 61 2.61 -20.63 30.82
C SER A 61 1.45 -19.90 30.12
N HIS A 62 0.22 -20.14 30.58
CA HIS A 62 -1.02 -19.60 30.01
C HIS A 62 -0.93 -18.11 29.64
N MET A 63 -0.89 -17.80 28.34
CA MET A 63 -0.83 -16.43 27.82
C MET A 63 -2.21 -15.91 27.45
N SER A 64 -2.68 -14.92 28.21
CA SER A 64 -3.65 -13.93 27.72
C SER A 64 -2.93 -13.06 26.68
N ARG A 65 -3.32 -13.16 25.41
CA ARG A 65 -2.76 -12.32 24.34
C ARG A 65 -3.37 -10.92 24.46
N LEU A 66 -2.56 -9.89 24.67
CA LEU A 66 -2.98 -8.48 24.61
C LEU A 66 -2.49 -7.90 23.28
N GLN A 67 -3.43 -7.51 22.42
CA GLN A 67 -3.14 -6.67 21.25
C GLN A 67 -3.45 -5.22 21.63
N PHE A 68 -2.57 -4.30 21.27
CA PHE A 68 -2.72 -2.86 21.54
C PHE A 68 -3.05 -2.15 20.23
N PHE A 69 -4.22 -1.51 20.18
CA PHE A 69 -4.64 -0.66 19.05
C PHE A 69 -4.85 0.75 19.54
N GLY A 70 -4.23 1.74 18.88
CA GLY A 70 -4.41 3.13 19.29
C GLY A 70 -4.21 4.19 18.23
N VAL A 71 -5.05 5.23 18.34
CA VAL A 71 -4.89 6.55 17.72
C VAL A 71 -4.43 7.49 18.82
N PHE A 72 -3.49 8.39 18.51
CA PHE A 72 -3.09 9.43 19.44
C PHE A 72 -3.32 10.84 18.92
N LEU A 73 -3.68 11.73 19.84
CA LEU A 73 -3.94 13.15 19.62
C LEU A 73 -2.96 13.98 20.46
N TYR A 74 -2.35 14.98 19.83
CA TYR A 74 -1.54 16.00 20.52
C TYR A 74 -2.38 17.28 20.68
N PRO A 75 -2.81 17.66 21.90
CA PRO A 75 -3.49 18.94 22.09
C PRO A 75 -2.50 20.11 22.00
N LYS A 76 -3.01 21.31 21.68
CA LYS A 76 -2.24 22.57 21.56
C LYS A 76 -1.33 22.81 22.78
N ALA A 77 -0.06 23.12 22.50
CA ALA A 77 1.02 23.88 23.18
C ALA A 77 1.06 24.13 24.72
N THR A 78 0.14 23.68 25.56
CA THR A 78 0.16 23.97 27.01
C THR A 78 0.24 22.76 27.92
N SER A 79 0.17 21.52 27.41
CA SER A 79 0.48 20.33 28.19
C SER A 79 1.32 19.32 27.38
N SER A 80 2.16 18.58 28.10
CA SER A 80 3.06 17.54 27.60
C SER A 80 2.37 16.17 27.41
N ASP A 81 1.04 16.16 27.38
CA ASP A 81 0.25 14.95 27.55
C ASP A 81 -0.30 14.47 26.20
N ILE A 82 -0.08 13.20 25.89
CA ILE A 82 -0.53 12.54 24.66
C ILE A 82 -1.75 11.69 25.01
N VAL A 83 -2.89 11.90 24.36
CA VAL A 83 -4.05 11.00 24.55
C VAL A 83 -3.91 9.82 23.58
N VAL A 84 -3.89 8.58 24.08
CA VAL A 84 -3.80 7.32 23.32
C VAL A 84 -5.00 6.45 23.65
N ALA A 85 -5.89 6.17 22.69
CA ALA A 85 -6.88 5.11 22.90
C ALA A 85 -6.15 3.75 22.83
N ILE A 86 -6.39 2.82 23.77
CA ILE A 86 -5.81 1.46 23.76
C ILE A 86 -6.93 0.44 23.89
N SER A 87 -7.34 -0.19 22.78
CA SER A 87 -8.18 -1.38 22.89
C SER A 87 -7.31 -2.58 23.23
N ALA A 88 -7.66 -3.30 24.31
CA ALA A 88 -6.99 -4.50 24.80
C ALA A 88 -7.96 -5.68 24.71
N VAL A 89 -7.78 -6.57 23.73
CA VAL A 89 -8.62 -7.75 23.56
C VAL A 89 -7.89 -8.96 24.15
N SER A 90 -8.43 -9.59 25.20
CA SER A 90 -7.90 -10.87 25.70
C SER A 90 -8.51 -12.04 24.93
N ASN A 91 -7.71 -12.73 24.10
CA ASN A 91 -8.15 -13.96 23.45
C ASN A 91 -7.98 -15.16 24.39
N SER A 92 -9.07 -15.64 25.00
CA SER A 92 -9.13 -16.98 25.61
C SER A 92 -9.62 -18.01 24.59
N PRO A 93 -9.14 -19.27 24.60
CA PRO A 93 -9.62 -20.31 23.70
C PRO A 93 -11.09 -20.66 24.00
N VAL A 94 -11.86 -20.92 22.95
CA VAL A 94 -13.26 -21.34 23.05
C VAL A 94 -13.36 -22.66 23.82
N GLY A 95 -13.99 -22.64 25.01
CA GLY A 95 -14.32 -23.85 25.78
C GLY A 95 -13.74 -23.96 27.19
N SER A 96 -12.88 -23.05 27.65
CA SER A 96 -12.45 -23.01 29.05
C SER A 96 -13.41 -22.18 29.92
N ALA A 97 -13.78 -22.69 31.10
CA ALA A 97 -14.51 -21.94 32.13
C ALA A 97 -13.89 -20.54 32.36
N PRO A 98 -14.69 -19.51 32.69
CA PRO A 98 -14.27 -18.11 32.69
C PRO A 98 -13.13 -17.88 33.69
N SER A 99 -11.89 -18.04 33.22
CA SER A 99 -10.71 -17.93 34.03
C SER A 99 -10.26 -16.48 34.06
N LYS A 100 -10.57 -15.83 35.18
CA LYS A 100 -9.99 -14.58 35.70
C LYS A 100 -9.88 -13.43 34.68
N VAL A 101 -10.82 -12.50 34.83
CA VAL A 101 -10.69 -11.07 34.52
C VAL A 101 -9.22 -10.65 34.62
N CYS A 102 -8.63 -10.23 33.51
CA CYS A 102 -7.32 -9.61 33.53
C CYS A 102 -7.51 -8.17 34.00
N GLU A 103 -7.85 -7.98 35.27
CA GLU A 103 -7.67 -6.68 35.91
C GLU A 103 -6.17 -6.37 35.82
N LEU A 104 -5.81 -5.35 35.04
CA LEU A 104 -4.49 -4.75 35.12
C LEU A 104 -4.28 -4.42 36.60
N ARG A 105 -3.36 -5.14 37.25
CA ARG A 105 -3.17 -5.10 38.72
C ARG A 105 -2.63 -3.78 39.25
N ASP A 106 -2.38 -2.82 38.37
CA ASP A 106 -2.06 -1.43 38.68
C ASP A 106 -2.73 -0.52 37.63
N PRO A 107 -3.35 0.60 38.02
CA PRO A 107 -3.89 1.56 37.06
C PRO A 107 -2.74 2.07 36.19
N LEU A 108 -2.87 1.92 34.86
CA LEU A 108 -1.98 2.58 33.92
C LEU A 108 -2.03 4.09 34.25
N LEU A 109 -0.89 4.66 34.65
CA LEU A 109 -0.81 6.06 35.05
C LEU A 109 -1.39 6.93 33.92
N ASN A 110 -2.32 7.84 34.26
CA ASN A 110 -3.03 8.72 33.32
C ASN A 110 -3.97 8.00 32.31
N SER A 111 -4.55 6.85 32.67
CA SER A 111 -5.60 6.19 31.87
C SER A 111 -7.00 6.33 32.47
N CYS A 112 -8.03 6.13 31.65
CA CYS A 112 -9.42 6.03 32.06
C CYS A 112 -10.12 4.90 31.29
N LEU A 113 -11.19 4.34 31.86
CA LEU A 113 -12.06 3.41 31.14
C LEU A 113 -12.84 4.18 30.06
N VAL A 114 -13.29 3.49 29.01
CA VAL A 114 -14.15 4.13 27.99
C VAL A 114 -15.41 4.70 28.63
N GLU A 115 -15.99 4.01 29.60
CA GLU A 115 -17.14 4.50 30.35
C GLU A 115 -16.82 5.81 31.10
N ASP A 116 -15.65 5.88 31.76
CA ASP A 116 -15.19 7.09 32.46
C ASP A 116 -14.88 8.23 31.48
N PHE A 117 -14.31 7.92 30.31
CA PHE A 117 -14.07 8.89 29.23
C PHE A 117 -15.40 9.44 28.68
N LEU A 118 -16.38 8.57 28.45
CA LEU A 118 -17.71 8.97 28.00
C LEU A 118 -18.43 9.80 29.07
N GLN A 119 -18.28 9.47 30.35
CA GLN A 119 -18.80 10.27 31.47
C GLN A 119 -18.06 11.61 31.61
N SER A 120 -16.76 11.66 31.32
CA SER A 120 -16.01 12.92 31.32
C SER A 120 -16.50 13.90 30.25
N ALA A 121 -17.18 13.38 29.22
CA ALA A 121 -17.83 14.16 28.19
C ALA A 121 -19.26 14.62 28.58
N THR A 122 -19.79 14.26 29.75
CA THR A 122 -21.09 14.75 30.25
C THR A 122 -20.87 15.78 31.36
N ASN A 123 -21.53 16.94 31.27
CA ASN A 123 -21.43 17.96 32.32
C ASN A 123 -22.30 17.58 33.52
N ASP A 124 -21.84 17.84 34.75
CA ASP A 124 -22.52 17.51 36.01
C ASP A 124 -23.96 18.07 36.14
N ASN A 125 -24.36 19.03 35.30
CA ASN A 125 -25.64 19.74 35.41
C ASN A 125 -26.62 19.50 34.25
N ASP A 126 -26.21 18.83 33.17
CA ASP A 126 -27.07 18.48 32.03
C ASP A 126 -26.57 17.16 31.45
N ASN A 127 -27.42 16.14 31.39
CA ASN A 127 -27.14 14.80 30.85
C ASN A 127 -26.79 14.77 29.33
N GLY A 128 -26.27 15.86 28.76
CA GLY A 128 -25.93 16.02 27.36
C GLY A 128 -24.42 16.11 27.15
N VAL A 129 -23.94 15.48 26.06
CA VAL A 129 -22.60 15.68 25.53
C VAL A 129 -22.51 17.09 24.93
N PRO A 130 -21.52 17.93 25.28
CA PRO A 130 -21.38 19.26 24.70
C PRO A 130 -21.17 19.14 23.18
N PRO A 131 -21.59 20.16 22.41
CA PRO A 131 -21.44 20.13 20.96
C PRO A 131 -19.95 20.07 20.57
N LEU A 132 -19.61 19.19 19.62
CA LEU A 132 -18.26 19.11 19.06
C LEU A 132 -17.86 20.46 18.46
N GLN A 133 -16.70 20.98 18.87
CA GLN A 133 -16.09 22.18 18.27
C GLN A 133 -14.94 21.76 17.36
N PHE A 134 -14.96 22.23 16.11
CA PHE A 134 -13.93 21.95 15.12
C PHE A 134 -13.10 23.21 14.86
N GLU A 135 -11.81 23.16 15.22
CA GLU A 135 -10.86 24.25 14.98
C GLU A 135 -10.79 24.57 13.48
N GLN A 136 -10.90 25.86 13.14
CA GLN A 136 -10.77 26.32 11.76
C GLN A 136 -9.31 26.58 11.45
N LEU A 137 -8.72 25.75 10.60
CA LEU A 137 -7.29 25.74 10.30
C LEU A 137 -7.04 26.13 8.84
N PRO A 138 -5.87 26.70 8.50
CA PRO A 138 -5.53 27.05 7.11
C PRO A 138 -5.59 25.83 6.18
N PHE A 139 -5.84 26.04 4.89
CA PHE A 139 -5.89 24.96 3.88
C PHE A 139 -4.63 24.07 3.89
N LYS A 140 -3.46 24.71 4.09
CA LYS A 140 -2.15 24.06 4.16
C LYS A 140 -1.80 23.49 5.54
N HIS A 141 -2.72 23.46 6.49
CA HIS A 141 -2.44 22.92 7.83
C HIS A 141 -2.03 21.44 7.71
N PRO A 142 -0.92 21.01 8.34
CA PRO A 142 -0.52 19.61 8.33
C PRO A 142 -1.61 18.69 8.86
N LEU A 143 -1.88 17.59 8.15
CA LEU A 143 -2.86 16.58 8.55
C LEU A 143 -2.18 15.23 8.83
N PHE A 144 -1.35 14.76 7.89
CA PHE A 144 -0.69 13.46 7.99
C PHE A 144 0.82 13.61 7.84
N ILE A 145 1.57 12.82 8.61
CA ILE A 145 2.97 12.50 8.30
C ILE A 145 3.01 11.05 7.86
N MET A 146 3.21 10.83 6.56
CA MET A 146 3.24 9.50 5.97
C MET A 146 4.67 9.08 5.67
N TYR A 147 5.04 7.89 6.12
CA TYR A 147 6.37 7.34 5.91
C TYR A 147 6.42 6.49 4.65
N SER A 148 7.31 6.80 3.71
CA SER A 148 7.54 5.94 2.54
C SER A 148 8.58 4.86 2.83
N SER A 149 8.43 3.69 2.23
CA SER A 149 9.28 2.52 2.45
C SER A 149 10.62 2.58 1.71
N GLY A 150 11.28 3.74 1.66
CA GLY A 150 12.42 4.08 0.80
C GLY A 150 13.28 2.89 0.34
N THR A 151 13.30 2.61 -0.98
CA THR A 151 14.07 1.51 -1.58
C THR A 151 15.58 1.77 -1.64
N THR A 152 15.99 3.02 -1.41
CA THR A 152 17.37 3.50 -1.60
C THR A 152 17.93 4.27 -0.40
N GLY A 153 17.17 4.41 0.71
CA GLY A 153 17.55 5.22 1.86
C GLY A 153 16.54 5.17 3.03
N PRO A 154 16.75 5.94 4.11
CA PRO A 154 15.80 6.01 5.22
C PRO A 154 14.42 6.49 4.75
N PRO A 155 13.32 6.08 5.42
CA PRO A 155 11.97 6.49 5.07
C PRO A 155 11.81 7.99 4.88
N LYS A 156 11.08 8.41 3.83
CA LYS A 156 10.71 9.82 3.65
C LYS A 156 9.57 10.13 4.62
N CYS A 157 9.69 11.18 5.43
CA CYS A 157 8.64 11.64 6.34
C CYS A 157 7.80 12.72 5.62
N ILE A 158 6.77 12.32 4.89
CA ILE A 158 6.05 13.18 3.94
C ILE A 158 4.88 13.87 4.66
N VAL A 159 4.87 15.20 4.69
CA VAL A 159 3.81 15.98 5.36
C VAL A 159 2.75 16.41 4.35
N HIS A 160 1.51 15.99 4.60
CA HIS A 160 0.34 16.28 3.77
C HIS A 160 -0.57 17.32 4.41
N SER A 161 -1.23 18.14 3.60
CA SER A 161 -2.14 19.19 4.08
C SER A 161 -3.59 18.73 4.19
N ALA A 162 -4.32 19.24 5.17
CA ALA A 162 -5.73 18.91 5.35
C ALA A 162 -6.59 19.25 4.12
N GLY A 163 -6.47 20.49 3.62
CA GLY A 163 -7.26 20.94 2.48
C GLY A 163 -6.88 20.25 1.18
N GLY A 164 -5.59 20.08 0.91
CA GLY A 164 -5.10 19.43 -0.30
C GLY A 164 -5.48 17.96 -0.38
N THR A 165 -5.32 17.23 0.73
CA THR A 165 -5.72 15.82 0.83
C THR A 165 -7.23 15.65 0.69
N LEU A 166 -8.03 16.43 1.42
CA LEU A 166 -9.48 16.33 1.33
C LEU A 166 -9.99 16.62 -0.09
N LEU A 167 -9.51 17.70 -0.72
CA LEU A 167 -9.93 18.07 -2.07
C LEU A 167 -9.58 16.98 -3.09
N LYS A 168 -8.38 16.40 -2.99
CA LYS A 168 -7.96 15.32 -3.89
C LYS A 168 -8.77 14.04 -3.68
N HIS A 169 -9.01 13.65 -2.42
CA HIS A 169 -9.81 12.46 -2.12
C HIS A 169 -11.27 12.62 -2.57
N LEU A 170 -11.87 13.80 -2.36
CA LEU A 170 -13.22 14.07 -2.82
C LEU A 170 -13.32 14.00 -4.35
N GLU A 171 -12.31 14.48 -5.08
CA GLU A 171 -12.24 14.33 -6.54
C GLU A 171 -12.22 12.85 -6.96
N GLU A 172 -11.36 12.04 -6.37
CA GLU A 172 -11.25 10.62 -6.73
C GLU A 172 -12.48 9.80 -6.34
N HIS A 173 -13.05 10.05 -5.17
CA HIS A 173 -14.24 9.36 -4.71
C HIS A 173 -15.46 9.78 -5.53
N SER A 174 -15.77 11.07 -5.59
CA SER A 174 -16.99 11.54 -6.24
C SER A 174 -16.91 11.49 -7.76
N LEU A 175 -15.81 11.94 -8.38
CA LEU A 175 -15.73 12.07 -9.83
C LEU A 175 -15.21 10.81 -10.51
N GLN A 176 -14.06 10.27 -10.07
CA GLN A 176 -13.47 9.09 -10.74
C GLN A 176 -14.23 7.80 -10.43
N SER A 177 -14.69 7.64 -9.18
CA SER A 177 -15.39 6.44 -8.72
C SER A 177 -16.92 6.56 -8.82
N ASN A 178 -17.43 7.74 -9.21
CA ASN A 178 -18.87 8.06 -9.24
C ASN A 178 -19.55 7.74 -7.89
N MET A 179 -18.90 8.07 -6.77
CA MET A 179 -19.46 7.76 -5.46
C MET A 179 -20.50 8.76 -5.01
N THR A 180 -21.52 8.25 -4.35
CA THR A 180 -22.60 8.99 -3.72
C THR A 180 -22.77 8.55 -2.27
N GLN A 181 -23.58 9.27 -1.49
CA GLN A 181 -23.93 8.89 -0.12
C GLN A 181 -24.55 7.48 0.00
N ASP A 182 -25.11 6.95 -1.08
CA ASP A 182 -25.75 5.62 -1.11
C ASP A 182 -24.73 4.48 -1.29
N ASP A 183 -23.46 4.80 -1.55
CA ASP A 183 -22.40 3.81 -1.68
C ASP A 183 -21.88 3.32 -0.34
N ILE A 184 -21.46 2.04 -0.33
CA ILE A 184 -20.77 1.41 0.78
C ILE A 184 -19.41 0.96 0.28
N MET A 185 -18.36 1.60 0.80
CA MET A 185 -17.00 1.35 0.37
C MET A 185 -16.25 0.45 1.34
N PHE A 186 -15.65 -0.60 0.82
CA PHE A 186 -14.71 -1.43 1.56
C PHE A 186 -13.36 -1.41 0.85
N TYR A 187 -12.28 -1.06 1.56
CA TYR A 187 -10.93 -1.30 1.08
C TYR A 187 -10.21 -2.24 2.05
N TYR A 188 -9.74 -3.38 1.57
CA TYR A 188 -8.90 -4.27 2.37
C TYR A 188 -7.51 -3.65 2.50
N THR A 189 -7.26 -2.96 3.62
CA THR A 189 -6.04 -2.20 3.90
C THR A 189 -5.75 -2.14 5.39
N THR A 190 -4.49 -1.87 5.75
CA THR A 190 -4.07 -1.57 7.12
C THR A 190 -3.99 -0.06 7.33
N ALA A 191 -4.08 0.38 8.59
CA ALA A 191 -3.91 1.79 8.96
C ALA A 191 -2.50 2.34 8.68
N GLY A 192 -1.51 1.46 8.46
CA GLY A 192 -0.15 1.84 8.07
C GLY A 192 0.00 2.21 6.59
N TRP A 193 -1.06 2.05 5.79
CA TRP A 193 -1.04 2.32 4.36
C TRP A 193 -1.96 3.47 3.98
N MET A 194 -1.55 4.28 2.99
CA MET A 194 -2.30 5.47 2.59
C MET A 194 -3.71 5.17 2.09
N MET A 195 -3.98 3.94 1.64
CA MET A 195 -5.33 3.53 1.25
C MET A 195 -6.31 3.56 2.42
N TRP A 196 -5.85 3.44 3.67
CA TRP A 196 -6.70 3.62 4.84
C TRP A 196 -7.11 5.09 5.00
N ASN A 197 -6.17 6.03 4.86
CA ASN A 197 -6.48 7.47 4.87
C ASN A 197 -7.43 7.85 3.72
N TRP A 198 -7.23 7.23 2.56
CA TRP A 198 -8.07 7.39 1.38
C TRP A 198 -9.50 6.89 1.64
N LEU A 199 -9.66 5.67 2.17
CA LEU A 199 -10.95 5.09 2.57
C LEU A 199 -11.67 5.96 3.61
N VAL A 200 -10.99 6.45 4.63
CA VAL A 200 -11.61 7.28 5.69
C VAL A 200 -12.22 8.56 5.11
N SER A 201 -11.61 9.13 4.06
CA SER A 201 -12.10 10.37 3.45
C SER A 201 -13.41 10.20 2.67
N THR A 202 -13.82 8.97 2.38
CA THR A 202 -15.16 8.65 1.83
C THR A 202 -16.29 9.17 2.73
N LEU A 203 -16.07 9.24 4.05
CA LEU A 203 -17.05 9.80 5.00
C LEU A 203 -17.42 11.25 4.69
N ALA A 204 -16.54 12.01 4.02
CA ALA A 204 -16.82 13.38 3.62
C ALA A 204 -17.90 13.48 2.51
N LEU A 205 -18.21 12.38 1.82
CA LEU A 205 -19.34 12.28 0.89
C LEU A 205 -20.65 11.86 1.55
N GLY A 206 -20.63 11.53 2.85
CA GLY A 206 -21.76 10.94 3.55
C GLY A 206 -21.96 9.45 3.30
N SER A 207 -21.07 8.81 2.52
CA SER A 207 -21.09 7.38 2.23
C SER A 207 -20.60 6.54 3.41
N ALA A 208 -21.05 5.28 3.50
CA ALA A 208 -20.59 4.37 4.53
C ALA A 208 -19.26 3.71 4.14
N ILE A 209 -18.46 3.36 5.15
CA ILE A 209 -17.23 2.59 4.98
C ILE A 209 -17.28 1.30 5.79
N VAL A 210 -16.62 0.26 5.30
CA VAL A 210 -16.42 -1.00 6.01
C VAL A 210 -14.97 -1.07 6.47
N LEU A 211 -14.79 -1.25 7.79
CA LEU A 211 -13.50 -1.50 8.40
C LEU A 211 -13.40 -2.99 8.73
N TYR A 212 -12.34 -3.63 8.24
CA TYR A 212 -12.12 -5.06 8.44
C TYR A 212 -10.78 -5.27 9.13
N ASP A 213 -10.79 -5.97 10.26
CA ASP A 213 -9.61 -6.40 10.99
C ASP A 213 -9.53 -7.92 10.97
N GLY A 214 -8.69 -8.46 10.09
CA GLY A 214 -8.57 -9.89 9.92
C GLY A 214 -7.72 -10.28 8.72
N SER A 215 -7.46 -11.59 8.63
CA SER A 215 -6.83 -12.16 7.43
C SER A 215 -7.90 -12.35 6.35
N PRO A 216 -7.62 -11.99 5.08
CA PRO A 216 -8.59 -12.05 4.00
C PRO A 216 -8.80 -13.49 3.49
N LEU A 217 -8.32 -14.49 4.26
CA LEU A 217 -8.40 -15.92 4.01
C LEU A 217 -8.95 -16.69 5.22
N MET A 218 -9.24 -16.01 6.33
CA MET A 218 -9.74 -16.61 7.57
C MET A 218 -11.10 -16.00 7.94
N PRO A 219 -12.07 -16.81 8.42
CA PRO A 219 -11.97 -18.24 8.73
C PRO A 219 -11.91 -19.15 7.48
N HIS A 220 -12.20 -18.61 6.30
CA HIS A 220 -12.06 -19.31 5.02
C HIS A 220 -11.75 -18.33 3.87
N PRO A 221 -11.31 -18.81 2.69
CA PRO A 221 -10.95 -17.96 1.55
C PRO A 221 -12.06 -17.03 1.03
N ASN A 222 -13.33 -17.39 1.22
CA ASN A 222 -14.47 -16.55 0.81
C ASN A 222 -14.84 -15.40 1.76
N VAL A 223 -14.16 -15.22 2.89
CA VAL A 223 -14.60 -14.29 3.97
C VAL A 223 -14.91 -12.86 3.49
N LEU A 224 -14.16 -12.33 2.53
CA LEU A 224 -14.40 -10.99 1.99
C LEU A 224 -15.60 -10.95 1.03
N TRP A 225 -15.87 -12.04 0.32
CA TRP A 225 -17.04 -12.17 -0.56
C TRP A 225 -18.33 -12.30 0.25
N ASP A 226 -18.30 -13.09 1.33
CA ASP A 226 -19.40 -13.15 2.30
C ASP A 226 -19.72 -11.74 2.84
N LEU A 227 -18.68 -10.97 3.18
CA LEU A 227 -18.82 -9.61 3.69
C LEU A 227 -19.48 -8.68 2.66
N ILE A 228 -19.08 -8.80 1.38
CA ILE A 228 -19.64 -8.02 0.28
C ILE A 228 -21.14 -8.24 0.15
N ASP A 229 -21.59 -9.49 0.20
CA ASP A 229 -23.02 -9.81 0.09
C ASP A 229 -23.81 -9.44 1.35
N ASN A 230 -23.26 -9.73 2.54
CA ASN A 230 -23.96 -9.51 3.81
C ASN A 230 -24.17 -8.02 4.12
N ILE A 231 -23.20 -7.17 3.79
CA ILE A 231 -23.28 -5.71 4.02
C ILE A 231 -23.88 -4.98 2.81
N GLY A 232 -23.78 -5.56 1.61
CA GLY A 232 -24.15 -4.87 0.38
C GLY A 232 -23.09 -3.87 -0.06
N ILE A 233 -21.81 -4.25 0.03
CA ILE A 233 -20.68 -3.41 -0.41
C ILE A 233 -20.83 -3.10 -1.91
N THR A 234 -20.76 -1.82 -2.28
CA THR A 234 -20.87 -1.37 -3.67
C THR A 234 -19.50 -1.20 -4.33
N ILE A 235 -18.48 -0.82 -3.57
CA ILE A 235 -17.10 -0.64 -4.04
C ILE A 235 -16.15 -1.44 -3.17
N PHE A 236 -15.40 -2.36 -3.78
CA PHE A 236 -14.43 -3.20 -3.09
C PHE A 236 -13.00 -2.94 -3.59
N GLY A 237 -12.13 -2.46 -2.70
CA GLY A 237 -10.71 -2.26 -2.95
C GLY A 237 -9.85 -3.38 -2.36
N THR A 238 -8.86 -3.83 -3.13
CA THR A 238 -7.94 -4.90 -2.72
C THR A 238 -6.58 -4.77 -3.43
N GLY A 239 -5.64 -5.66 -3.11
CA GLY A 239 -4.36 -5.76 -3.80
C GLY A 239 -4.42 -6.71 -5.01
N ALA A 240 -3.69 -6.40 -6.08
CA ALA A 240 -3.60 -7.28 -7.25
C ALA A 240 -3.11 -8.70 -6.89
N LYS A 241 -2.18 -8.81 -5.94
CA LYS A 241 -1.67 -10.09 -5.43
C LYS A 241 -2.76 -10.94 -4.77
N TRP A 242 -3.74 -10.32 -4.11
CA TRP A 242 -4.84 -11.05 -3.50
C TRP A 242 -5.78 -11.61 -4.57
N LEU A 243 -6.07 -10.84 -5.63
CA LEU A 243 -6.84 -11.32 -6.78
C LEU A 243 -6.17 -12.54 -7.45
N SER A 244 -4.86 -12.49 -7.68
CA SER A 244 -4.13 -13.65 -8.23
C SER A 244 -4.13 -14.86 -7.29
N LEU A 245 -4.07 -14.63 -5.97
CA LEU A 245 -4.09 -15.72 -4.99
C LEU A 245 -5.43 -16.46 -4.95
N ILE A 246 -6.54 -15.73 -5.02
CA ILE A 246 -7.86 -16.37 -5.02
C ILE A 246 -8.14 -17.09 -6.35
N GLU A 247 -7.61 -16.56 -7.46
CA GLU A 247 -7.60 -17.21 -8.77
C GLU A 247 -6.84 -18.54 -8.72
N GLU A 248 -5.62 -18.54 -8.17
CA GLU A 248 -4.81 -19.76 -7.98
C GLU A 248 -5.53 -20.80 -7.10
N LYS A 249 -6.26 -20.35 -6.09
CA LYS A 249 -7.09 -21.21 -5.23
C LYS A 249 -8.38 -21.71 -5.90
N GLY A 250 -8.65 -21.30 -7.14
CA GLY A 250 -9.81 -21.73 -7.91
C GLY A 250 -11.14 -21.19 -7.39
N LEU A 251 -11.13 -20.06 -6.65
CA LEU A 251 -12.37 -19.44 -6.19
C LEU A 251 -13.15 -18.89 -7.38
N LYS A 252 -14.48 -19.05 -7.34
CA LYS A 252 -15.39 -18.48 -8.34
C LYS A 252 -16.54 -17.79 -7.65
N PRO A 253 -16.35 -16.54 -7.19
CA PRO A 253 -17.38 -15.78 -6.49
C PRO A 253 -18.71 -15.70 -7.26
N ALA A 254 -18.67 -15.65 -8.59
CA ALA A 254 -19.87 -15.65 -9.44
C ALA A 254 -20.77 -16.90 -9.27
N GLU A 255 -20.20 -18.04 -8.86
CA GLU A 255 -20.94 -19.30 -8.65
C GLU A 255 -21.39 -19.47 -7.19
N THR A 256 -20.88 -18.66 -6.27
CA THR A 256 -21.05 -18.86 -4.82
C THR A 256 -21.73 -17.68 -4.11
N HIS A 257 -21.75 -16.51 -4.73
CA HIS A 257 -22.23 -15.25 -4.15
C HIS A 257 -23.13 -14.52 -5.15
N ASN A 258 -23.98 -13.62 -4.64
CA ASN A 258 -24.90 -12.83 -5.44
C ASN A 258 -24.20 -11.61 -6.05
N LEU A 259 -23.33 -10.95 -5.27
CA LEU A 259 -22.55 -9.77 -5.65
C LEU A 259 -23.41 -8.67 -6.27
N LYS A 260 -24.67 -8.56 -5.86
CA LYS A 260 -25.68 -7.74 -6.53
C LYS A 260 -25.38 -6.24 -6.40
N ALA A 261 -24.97 -5.81 -5.21
CA ALA A 261 -24.64 -4.42 -4.91
C ALA A 261 -23.28 -3.99 -5.49
N LEU A 262 -22.37 -4.95 -5.65
CA LEU A 262 -20.99 -4.68 -6.08
C LEU A 262 -20.95 -4.18 -7.52
N ARG A 263 -20.51 -2.92 -7.70
CA ARG A 263 -20.40 -2.26 -9.01
C ARG A 263 -18.97 -1.93 -9.42
N MET A 264 -18.03 -1.96 -8.49
CA MET A 264 -16.63 -1.61 -8.76
C MET A 264 -15.67 -2.44 -7.90
N ILE A 265 -14.62 -2.96 -8.53
CA ILE A 265 -13.43 -3.50 -7.86
C ILE A 265 -12.25 -2.59 -8.17
N LEU A 266 -11.53 -2.17 -7.13
CA LEU A 266 -10.29 -1.40 -7.23
C LEU A 266 -9.10 -2.27 -6.86
N SER A 267 -8.06 -2.25 -7.68
CA SER A 267 -6.82 -3.01 -7.46
C SER A 267 -5.61 -2.10 -7.40
N THR A 268 -4.74 -2.30 -6.41
CA THR A 268 -3.53 -1.48 -6.20
C THR A 268 -2.35 -2.32 -5.69
N GLY A 269 -1.24 -1.64 -5.37
CA GLY A 269 -0.04 -2.19 -4.73
C GLY A 269 1.00 -2.71 -5.73
N SER A 270 0.52 -3.35 -6.81
CA SER A 270 1.31 -3.77 -7.97
C SER A 270 0.47 -3.65 -9.25
N PRO A 271 1.09 -3.59 -10.43
CA PRO A 271 0.35 -3.70 -11.69
C PRO A 271 -0.55 -4.94 -11.70
N LEU A 272 -1.80 -4.77 -12.13
CA LEU A 272 -2.72 -5.89 -12.28
C LEU A 272 -2.38 -6.66 -13.56
N LYS A 273 -2.20 -7.97 -13.44
CA LYS A 273 -1.86 -8.82 -14.59
C LYS A 273 -2.99 -8.83 -15.60
N PRO A 274 -2.70 -8.84 -16.91
CA PRO A 274 -3.73 -8.94 -17.94
C PRO A 274 -4.69 -10.13 -17.72
N GLN A 275 -4.19 -11.29 -17.30
CA GLN A 275 -4.97 -12.50 -17.01
C GLN A 275 -5.94 -12.30 -15.84
N SER A 276 -5.56 -11.52 -14.84
CA SER A 276 -6.42 -11.25 -13.69
C SER A 276 -7.65 -10.39 -14.05
N TYR A 277 -7.60 -9.62 -15.15
CA TYR A 277 -8.82 -9.01 -15.70
C TYR A 277 -9.79 -10.07 -16.21
N ASP A 278 -9.28 -11.04 -16.96
CA ASP A 278 -10.07 -12.14 -17.51
C ASP A 278 -10.72 -12.95 -16.38
N TYR A 279 -9.96 -13.24 -15.32
CA TYR A 279 -10.49 -13.90 -14.11
C TYR A 279 -11.64 -13.11 -13.46
N VAL A 280 -11.49 -11.80 -13.26
CA VAL A 280 -12.56 -10.99 -12.66
C VAL A 280 -13.83 -11.05 -13.50
N TYR A 281 -13.73 -10.83 -14.81
CA TYR A 281 -14.92 -10.80 -15.67
C TYR A 281 -15.56 -12.17 -15.87
N ASN A 282 -14.77 -13.26 -15.87
CA ASN A 282 -15.28 -14.62 -16.10
C ASN A 282 -15.75 -15.31 -14.81
N HIS A 283 -15.14 -15.02 -13.66
CA HIS A 283 -15.32 -15.81 -12.43
C HIS A 283 -15.76 -15.01 -11.21
N ILE A 284 -15.71 -13.67 -11.24
CA ILE A 284 -16.22 -12.81 -10.16
C ILE A 284 -17.52 -12.13 -10.59
N LYS A 285 -17.46 -11.24 -11.59
CA LYS A 285 -18.64 -10.50 -12.08
C LYS A 285 -18.35 -9.91 -13.46
N SER A 286 -19.18 -10.20 -14.45
CA SER A 286 -18.99 -9.75 -15.84
C SER A 286 -19.39 -8.29 -16.08
N ASN A 287 -20.33 -7.76 -15.29
CA ASN A 287 -20.85 -6.40 -15.39
C ASN A 287 -20.37 -5.51 -14.23
N ILE A 288 -19.05 -5.33 -14.13
CA ILE A 288 -18.41 -4.54 -13.08
C ILE A 288 -17.35 -3.62 -13.67
N LEU A 289 -17.07 -2.48 -13.03
CA LEU A 289 -15.86 -1.73 -13.32
C LEU A 289 -14.69 -2.32 -12.55
N LEU A 290 -13.67 -2.84 -13.25
CA LEU A 290 -12.39 -3.22 -12.65
C LEU A 290 -11.37 -2.11 -12.89
N GLY A 291 -11.08 -1.34 -11.85
CA GLY A 291 -10.13 -0.22 -11.88
C GLY A 291 -8.79 -0.61 -11.28
N SER A 292 -7.74 -0.69 -12.09
CA SER A 292 -6.38 -0.67 -11.55
C SER A 292 -6.01 0.77 -11.22
N ILE A 293 -5.57 1.03 -9.99
CA ILE A 293 -5.24 2.37 -9.50
C ILE A 293 -3.76 2.47 -9.17
N SER A 294 -3.16 3.64 -9.42
CA SER A 294 -1.75 3.88 -9.15
C SER A 294 -1.51 5.26 -8.57
N GLY A 295 -0.74 5.26 -7.49
CA GLY A 295 -0.42 6.41 -6.68
C GLY A 295 0.41 5.98 -5.48
N GLY A 296 0.20 6.64 -4.35
CA GLY A 296 0.79 6.20 -3.10
C GLY A 296 1.11 7.32 -2.13
N THR A 297 2.01 7.00 -1.21
CA THR A 297 2.34 7.82 -0.04
C THR A 297 2.78 9.24 -0.41
N ASP A 298 3.44 9.41 -1.56
CA ASP A 298 4.00 10.67 -2.04
C ASP A 298 2.94 11.71 -2.43
N ILE A 299 1.76 11.28 -2.91
CA ILE A 299 0.61 12.14 -3.27
C ILE A 299 -0.56 11.98 -2.29
N ILE A 300 -0.48 11.01 -1.37
CA ILE A 300 -1.59 10.50 -0.53
C ILE A 300 -2.87 10.18 -1.32
N ALA A 301 -2.78 10.00 -2.63
CA ALA A 301 -3.91 9.70 -3.51
C ALA A 301 -3.42 8.92 -4.75
N CYS A 302 -4.15 9.01 -5.87
CA CYS A 302 -3.81 8.41 -7.15
C CYS A 302 -3.38 9.45 -8.20
N PHE A 303 -2.36 9.13 -8.99
CA PHE A 303 -2.03 9.88 -10.20
C PHE A 303 -2.83 9.41 -11.42
N MET A 304 -3.32 8.18 -11.36
CA MET A 304 -4.08 7.51 -12.41
C MET A 304 -4.90 6.37 -11.81
N GLY A 305 -6.01 6.04 -12.44
CA GLY A 305 -6.87 4.98 -11.93
C GLY A 305 -8.10 4.73 -12.77
N GLN A 306 -9.16 4.35 -12.06
CA GLN A 306 -10.49 4.13 -12.57
C GLN A 306 -11.09 5.38 -13.17
N ASN A 307 -11.88 5.20 -14.22
CA ASN A 307 -12.74 6.23 -14.75
C ASN A 307 -14.00 5.57 -15.31
N TRP A 308 -15.13 5.86 -14.68
CA TRP A 308 -16.41 5.23 -14.97
C TRP A 308 -17.02 5.65 -16.32
N THR A 309 -16.45 6.65 -17.00
CA THR A 309 -16.97 7.19 -18.27
C THR A 309 -16.27 6.65 -19.51
N ILE A 310 -15.19 5.87 -19.35
CA ILE A 310 -14.38 5.33 -20.44
C ILE A 310 -14.23 3.81 -20.30
N PRO A 311 -13.94 3.08 -21.40
CA PRO A 311 -13.75 1.63 -21.35
C PRO A 311 -12.55 1.22 -20.48
N VAL A 312 -12.59 -0.03 -20.01
CA VAL A 312 -11.45 -0.72 -19.38
C VAL A 312 -10.72 -1.52 -20.46
N TYR A 313 -9.42 -1.29 -20.62
CA TYR A 313 -8.56 -2.08 -21.49
C TYR A 313 -7.69 -3.02 -20.65
N ARG A 314 -7.64 -4.28 -21.08
CA ARG A 314 -6.90 -5.35 -20.41
C ARG A 314 -5.43 -4.97 -20.25
N GLY A 315 -4.94 -4.90 -19.01
CA GLY A 315 -3.55 -4.57 -18.69
C GLY A 315 -3.22 -3.07 -18.66
N GLU A 316 -4.20 -2.19 -18.84
CA GLU A 316 -4.01 -0.73 -18.81
C GLU A 316 -4.72 -0.10 -17.61
N ILE A 317 -4.13 0.95 -17.04
CA ILE A 317 -4.84 1.87 -16.13
C ILE A 317 -5.59 2.88 -17.01
N GLN A 318 -6.88 3.11 -16.73
CA GLN A 318 -7.79 3.76 -17.67
C GLN A 318 -7.41 5.22 -17.98
N SER A 319 -7.16 6.04 -16.96
CA SER A 319 -6.83 7.45 -17.20
C SER A 319 -6.03 8.08 -16.06
N PHE A 320 -5.36 9.19 -16.36
CA PHE A 320 -4.80 10.07 -15.35
C PHE A 320 -5.90 10.72 -14.50
N ALA A 321 -5.54 10.99 -13.25
CA ALA A 321 -6.42 11.61 -12.28
C ALA A 321 -6.59 13.11 -12.53
N LEU A 322 -7.77 13.67 -12.27
CA LEU A 322 -8.00 15.11 -12.46
C LEU A 322 -7.12 15.93 -11.50
N GLY A 323 -6.77 17.14 -11.95
CA GLY A 323 -5.90 18.03 -11.19
C GLY A 323 -4.42 17.64 -11.18
N CYS A 324 -4.03 16.59 -11.92
CA CYS A 324 -2.64 16.17 -12.10
C CYS A 324 -2.28 16.27 -13.59
N ALA A 325 -1.37 17.18 -13.96
CA ALA A 325 -0.90 17.33 -15.34
C ALA A 325 0.17 16.28 -15.67
N MET A 326 -0.29 15.03 -15.79
CA MET A 326 0.58 13.86 -15.96
C MET A 326 1.03 13.66 -17.40
N GLU A 327 2.29 13.31 -17.57
CA GLU A 327 2.94 13.05 -18.86
C GLU A 327 3.96 11.91 -18.74
N SER A 328 4.34 11.30 -19.88
CA SER A 328 5.48 10.37 -19.97
C SER A 328 6.63 11.02 -20.73
N TRP A 329 7.80 11.20 -20.10
CA TRP A 329 8.94 11.91 -20.70
C TRP A 329 10.10 10.98 -21.07
N ASP A 330 10.73 11.23 -22.22
CA ASP A 330 11.98 10.58 -22.61
C ASP A 330 13.18 11.08 -21.76
N GLU A 331 14.38 10.58 -22.06
CA GLU A 331 15.61 10.98 -21.38
C GLU A 331 16.03 12.43 -21.64
N ASN A 332 15.54 13.03 -22.72
CA ASN A 332 15.80 14.42 -23.11
C ASN A 332 14.78 15.40 -22.51
N GLY A 333 13.75 14.90 -21.81
CA GLY A 333 12.70 15.70 -21.20
C GLY A 333 11.58 16.09 -22.18
N HIS A 334 11.38 15.32 -23.24
CA HIS A 334 10.25 15.51 -24.16
C HIS A 334 9.12 14.53 -23.87
N HIS A 335 7.87 15.01 -23.94
CA HIS A 335 6.69 14.18 -23.83
C HIS A 335 6.61 13.18 -25.00
N VAL A 336 6.37 11.90 -24.67
CA VAL A 336 6.29 10.79 -25.64
C VAL A 336 5.02 9.96 -25.45
N LEU A 337 4.46 9.49 -26.57
CA LEU A 337 3.33 8.55 -26.63
C LEU A 337 3.74 7.28 -27.37
N GLY A 338 3.19 6.13 -26.96
CA GLY A 338 3.53 4.82 -27.53
C GLY A 338 4.95 4.33 -27.18
N GLN A 339 5.72 5.12 -26.46
CA GLN A 339 7.08 4.83 -26.02
C GLN A 339 7.17 4.83 -24.50
N SER A 340 8.17 4.12 -23.98
CA SER A 340 8.43 4.03 -22.55
C SER A 340 9.14 5.30 -22.06
N GLY A 341 8.68 5.87 -20.94
CA GLY A 341 9.18 7.13 -20.41
C GLY A 341 8.95 7.30 -18.91
N GLU A 342 9.57 8.33 -18.35
CA GLU A 342 9.41 8.75 -16.96
C GLU A 342 8.01 9.32 -16.74
N LEU A 343 7.31 8.81 -15.73
CA LEU A 343 6.06 9.42 -15.29
C LEU A 343 6.34 10.73 -14.55
N VAL A 344 5.85 11.83 -15.11
CA VAL A 344 6.06 13.18 -14.57
C VAL A 344 4.74 13.91 -14.37
N CYS A 345 4.72 14.88 -13.45
CA CYS A 345 3.65 15.87 -13.32
C CYS A 345 4.22 17.26 -13.58
N THR A 346 3.73 17.93 -14.62
CA THR A 346 4.29 19.19 -15.12
C THR A 346 3.75 20.43 -14.40
N LYS A 347 2.73 20.25 -13.53
CA LYS A 347 2.11 21.32 -12.75
C LYS A 347 1.92 20.90 -11.29
N PRO A 348 1.88 21.84 -10.33
CA PRO A 348 1.49 21.55 -8.96
C PRO A 348 0.10 20.89 -8.91
N PHE A 349 -0.08 19.94 -8.00
CA PHE A 349 -1.34 19.23 -7.77
C PHE A 349 -1.83 19.42 -6.32
N PRO A 350 -3.14 19.29 -6.03
CA PRO A 350 -3.72 19.72 -4.75
C PRO A 350 -3.13 19.06 -3.50
N SER A 351 -2.91 17.74 -3.53
CA SER A 351 -2.39 16.96 -2.40
C SER A 351 -0.87 16.81 -2.41
N MET A 352 -0.18 17.68 -3.15
CA MET A 352 1.28 17.71 -3.16
C MET A 352 1.84 17.94 -1.75
N PRO A 353 2.91 17.23 -1.34
CA PRO A 353 3.48 17.38 -0.01
C PRO A 353 3.87 18.83 0.28
N ILE A 354 3.57 19.29 1.49
CA ILE A 354 3.95 20.64 1.93
C ILE A 354 5.47 20.71 2.09
N TYR A 355 6.05 19.69 2.74
CA TYR A 355 7.48 19.52 2.97
C TYR A 355 7.75 18.09 3.47
N PHE A 356 9.03 17.75 3.63
CA PHE A 356 9.45 16.57 4.40
C PHE A 356 9.78 16.95 5.84
N TRP A 357 9.23 16.22 6.81
CA TRP A 357 9.52 16.46 8.21
C TRP A 357 11.01 16.26 8.49
N ASN A 358 11.61 17.18 9.25
CA ASN A 358 13.05 17.18 9.54
C ASN A 358 13.94 17.16 8.27
N ASP A 359 13.57 18.00 7.28
CA ASP A 359 14.33 18.24 6.05
C ASP A 359 14.66 19.73 5.91
N PRO A 360 15.74 20.21 6.56
CA PRO A 360 16.14 21.61 6.47
C PRO A 360 16.26 22.07 5.01
N GLN A 361 15.65 23.21 4.70
CA GLN A 361 15.62 23.80 3.35
C GLN A 361 14.97 22.92 2.25
N ASN A 362 14.22 21.88 2.63
CA ASN A 362 13.57 20.94 1.71
C ASN A 362 14.56 20.23 0.77
N PHE A 363 15.78 19.96 1.24
CA PHE A 363 16.83 19.36 0.40
C PHE A 363 16.43 17.96 -0.09
N LYS A 364 16.01 17.07 0.82
CA LYS A 364 15.58 15.71 0.48
C LYS A 364 14.32 15.74 -0.39
N TYR A 365 13.39 16.65 -0.10
CA TYR A 365 12.16 16.79 -0.88
C TYR A 365 12.46 17.20 -2.33
N LYS A 366 13.26 18.26 -2.53
CA LYS A 366 13.67 18.71 -3.87
C LYS A 366 14.49 17.66 -4.60
N LYS A 367 15.42 17.01 -3.90
CA LYS A 367 16.23 15.93 -4.48
C LYS A 367 15.37 14.76 -4.95
N ALA A 368 14.32 14.41 -4.20
CA ALA A 368 13.47 13.26 -4.49
C ALA A 368 12.64 13.41 -5.77
N TYR A 369 12.11 14.60 -6.07
CA TYR A 369 11.15 14.76 -7.17
C TYR A 369 11.54 15.78 -8.23
N PHE A 370 12.47 16.70 -7.96
CA PHE A 370 12.76 17.84 -8.85
C PHE A 370 14.20 17.88 -9.36
N SER A 371 14.99 16.85 -9.07
CA SER A 371 16.42 16.82 -9.43
C SER A 371 16.67 16.43 -10.89
N LYS A 372 15.77 15.63 -11.49
CA LYS A 372 15.95 15.10 -12.84
C LYS A 372 15.52 16.10 -13.92
N PHE A 373 14.36 16.71 -13.75
CA PHE A 373 13.83 17.74 -14.66
C PHE A 373 13.49 18.99 -13.85
N ALA A 374 14.09 20.12 -14.21
CA ALA A 374 13.96 21.35 -13.45
C ALA A 374 12.49 21.82 -13.39
N GLY A 375 11.97 21.99 -12.17
CA GLY A 375 10.60 22.47 -11.95
C GLY A 375 9.49 21.44 -12.20
N VAL A 376 9.83 20.20 -12.58
CA VAL A 376 8.88 19.14 -12.92
C VAL A 376 8.96 18.04 -11.86
N TRP A 377 7.81 17.57 -11.39
CA TRP A 377 7.75 16.45 -10.46
C TRP A 377 8.00 15.15 -11.21
N VAL A 378 9.04 14.41 -10.83
CA VAL A 378 9.32 13.06 -11.33
C VAL A 378 8.92 12.05 -10.27
N GLN A 379 7.94 11.22 -10.60
CA GLN A 379 7.38 10.24 -9.66
C GLN A 379 8.34 9.07 -9.38
N GLY A 380 9.26 8.82 -10.32
CA GLY A 380 10.18 7.69 -10.28
C GLY A 380 9.54 6.37 -10.68
N ASP A 381 8.41 6.43 -11.39
CA ASP A 381 7.82 5.29 -12.09
C ASP A 381 8.04 5.43 -13.60
N PHE A 382 8.23 4.30 -14.26
CA PHE A 382 8.39 4.21 -15.71
C PHE A 382 7.08 3.69 -16.30
N CYS A 383 6.61 4.31 -17.37
CA CYS A 383 5.32 3.98 -17.96
C CYS A 383 5.33 4.14 -19.49
N LYS A 384 4.32 3.55 -20.13
CA LYS A 384 4.00 3.78 -21.53
C LYS A 384 2.54 4.16 -21.64
N ILE A 385 2.26 5.22 -22.39
CA ILE A 385 0.89 5.68 -22.67
C ILE A 385 0.51 5.14 -24.04
N ASN A 386 -0.61 4.41 -24.12
CA ASN A 386 -1.15 3.91 -25.37
C ASN A 386 -1.74 5.09 -26.18
N PRO A 387 -1.28 5.32 -27.43
CA PRO A 387 -1.74 6.47 -28.22
C PRO A 387 -3.20 6.38 -28.67
N ASP A 388 -3.75 5.16 -28.76
CA ASP A 388 -5.10 4.93 -29.26
C ASP A 388 -6.13 4.95 -28.13
N THR A 389 -5.82 4.31 -27.00
CA THR A 389 -6.74 4.20 -25.85
C THR A 389 -6.53 5.31 -24.82
N GLY A 390 -5.35 5.93 -24.79
CA GLY A 390 -4.91 6.83 -23.71
C GLY A 390 -4.57 6.09 -22.40
N GLY A 391 -4.70 4.77 -22.36
CA GLY A 391 -4.44 3.96 -21.18
C GLY A 391 -2.94 3.91 -20.82
N ILE A 392 -2.68 3.74 -19.53
CA ILE A 392 -1.31 3.76 -18.98
C ILE A 392 -0.88 2.35 -18.62
N VAL A 393 0.24 1.90 -19.18
CA VAL A 393 0.92 0.67 -18.81
C VAL A 393 2.08 1.00 -17.89
N MET A 394 2.00 0.55 -16.63
CA MET A 394 3.07 0.71 -15.66
C MET A 394 4.18 -0.30 -15.94
N LEU A 395 5.39 0.20 -16.20
CA LEU A 395 6.55 -0.62 -16.58
C LEU A 395 7.48 -0.92 -15.40
N GLY A 396 7.18 -0.37 -14.23
CA GLY A 396 7.92 -0.57 -12.99
C GLY A 396 8.54 0.73 -12.48
N ARG A 397 9.52 0.60 -11.57
CA ARG A 397 10.23 1.74 -11.00
C ARG A 397 11.32 2.23 -11.95
N SER A 398 11.49 3.55 -12.06
CA SER A 398 12.50 4.17 -12.92
C SER A 398 13.93 3.76 -12.55
N ASP A 399 14.21 3.58 -11.27
CA ASP A 399 15.50 3.10 -10.73
C ASP A 399 15.71 1.59 -10.92
N GLY A 400 14.66 0.83 -11.27
CA GLY A 400 14.70 -0.58 -11.64
C GLY A 400 14.67 -0.85 -13.15
N THR A 401 14.66 0.19 -14.00
CA THR A 401 14.70 0.02 -15.46
C THR A 401 16.01 -0.61 -15.92
N LEU A 402 15.94 -1.39 -16.99
CA LEU A 402 17.09 -2.01 -17.64
C LEU A 402 17.48 -1.17 -18.84
N ASN A 403 18.79 -0.99 -19.07
CA ASN A 403 19.37 -0.25 -20.17
C ASN A 403 20.52 -1.01 -20.88
N PRO A 404 20.34 -2.28 -21.31
CA PRO A 404 21.37 -2.99 -22.04
C PRO A 404 21.58 -2.37 -23.42
N ASN A 405 22.83 -2.10 -23.78
CA ASN A 405 23.22 -1.53 -25.07
C ASN A 405 22.48 -0.23 -25.44
N GLY A 406 22.14 0.61 -24.45
CA GLY A 406 21.53 1.92 -24.68
C GLY A 406 20.03 1.91 -25.00
N VAL A 407 19.32 0.80 -24.78
CA VAL A 407 17.85 0.79 -24.81
C VAL A 407 17.27 0.60 -23.42
N ARG A 408 16.58 1.63 -22.96
CA ARG A 408 15.91 1.64 -21.66
C ARG A 408 14.51 1.05 -21.74
N PHE A 409 14.25 0.00 -20.97
CA PHE A 409 12.95 -0.65 -20.85
C PHE A 409 12.63 -1.07 -19.41
N GLY A 410 11.36 -1.31 -19.11
CA GLY A 410 10.93 -1.75 -17.79
C GLY A 410 10.95 -3.26 -17.63
N SER A 411 11.26 -3.75 -16.43
CA SER A 411 11.24 -5.18 -16.13
C SER A 411 9.84 -5.81 -16.32
N ALA A 412 8.77 -5.02 -16.16
CA ALA A 412 7.40 -5.48 -16.35
C ALA A 412 7.09 -5.90 -17.80
N GLU A 413 7.76 -5.33 -18.80
CA GLU A 413 7.60 -5.76 -20.21
C GLU A 413 8.04 -7.22 -20.36
N ILE A 414 9.14 -7.59 -19.72
CA ILE A 414 9.62 -8.98 -19.68
C ILE A 414 8.64 -9.87 -18.89
N TYR A 415 8.14 -9.39 -17.74
CA TYR A 415 7.22 -10.16 -16.92
C TYR A 415 5.94 -10.51 -17.67
N GLN A 416 5.35 -9.56 -18.39
CA GLN A 416 4.12 -9.80 -19.16
C GLN A 416 4.26 -10.92 -20.19
N VAL A 417 5.44 -11.06 -20.80
CA VAL A 417 5.73 -12.13 -21.76
C VAL A 417 6.01 -13.45 -21.03
N VAL A 418 6.87 -13.43 -20.02
CA VAL A 418 7.34 -14.64 -19.31
C VAL A 418 6.22 -15.27 -18.47
N GLU A 419 5.32 -14.48 -17.91
CA GLU A 419 4.20 -14.98 -17.09
C GLU A 419 3.08 -15.65 -17.91
N THR A 420 3.21 -15.72 -19.24
CA THR A 420 2.30 -16.50 -20.10
C THR A 420 2.62 -18.00 -20.12
N PHE A 421 3.82 -18.38 -19.67
CA PHE A 421 4.27 -19.77 -19.64
C PHE A 421 3.74 -20.47 -18.38
N VAL A 422 3.02 -21.57 -18.56
CA VAL A 422 2.41 -22.35 -17.46
C VAL A 422 3.46 -23.03 -16.57
N GLU A 423 4.67 -23.23 -17.11
CA GLU A 423 5.80 -23.82 -16.41
C GLU A 423 6.41 -22.88 -15.37
N ILE A 424 6.11 -21.58 -15.44
CA ILE A 424 6.76 -20.54 -14.64
C ILE A 424 5.81 -20.06 -13.55
N GLN A 425 6.23 -20.18 -12.29
CA GLN A 425 5.48 -19.65 -11.16
C GLN A 425 5.68 -18.14 -11.00
N ASP A 426 6.92 -17.68 -11.11
CA ASP A 426 7.29 -16.27 -10.95
C ASP A 426 8.62 -15.99 -11.64
N CYS A 427 8.92 -14.72 -11.88
CA CYS A 427 10.18 -14.30 -12.48
C CYS A 427 10.66 -12.94 -11.97
N LEU A 428 11.96 -12.67 -12.07
CA LEU A 428 12.55 -11.38 -11.69
C LEU A 428 13.63 -11.00 -12.70
N CYS A 429 13.52 -9.81 -13.29
CA CYS A 429 14.43 -9.32 -14.30
C CYS A 429 15.13 -8.10 -13.74
N VAL A 430 16.46 -8.14 -13.70
CA VAL A 430 17.29 -7.11 -13.08
C VAL A 430 18.46 -6.74 -13.97
N ALA A 431 18.87 -5.49 -13.86
CA ALA A 431 20.13 -5.04 -14.41
C ALA A 431 21.30 -5.59 -13.58
N GLN A 432 22.27 -6.22 -14.24
CA GLN A 432 23.59 -6.41 -13.69
C GLN A 432 24.52 -5.36 -14.30
N ARG A 433 25.15 -4.54 -13.46
CA ARG A 433 26.03 -3.46 -13.90
C ARG A 433 27.46 -3.84 -13.57
N LYS A 434 28.40 -3.52 -14.47
CA LYS A 434 29.82 -3.61 -14.14
C LYS A 434 30.17 -2.63 -13.02
N MET A 435 31.19 -2.98 -12.22
CA MET A 435 31.65 -2.12 -11.12
C MET A 435 32.12 -0.73 -11.59
N ASP A 436 32.66 -0.64 -12.80
CA ASP A 436 33.07 0.62 -13.43
C ASP A 436 31.91 1.40 -14.07
N GLY A 437 30.70 0.84 -14.08
CA GLY A 437 29.50 1.42 -14.68
C GLY A 437 29.52 1.50 -16.22
N SER A 438 30.51 0.89 -16.87
CA SER A 438 30.70 0.98 -18.33
C SER A 438 29.70 0.18 -19.16
N ASP A 439 29.11 -0.85 -18.56
CA ASP A 439 28.23 -1.79 -19.24
C ASP A 439 27.15 -2.33 -18.30
N GLU A 440 26.02 -2.68 -18.88
CA GLU A 440 24.85 -3.21 -18.21
C GLU A 440 24.22 -4.34 -19.03
N ARG A 441 23.89 -5.45 -18.37
CA ARG A 441 23.14 -6.55 -18.98
C ARG A 441 21.90 -6.91 -18.18
N ALA A 442 20.86 -7.33 -18.89
CA ALA A 442 19.66 -7.89 -18.28
C ALA A 442 19.89 -9.35 -17.85
N VAL A 443 19.54 -9.67 -16.61
CA VAL A 443 19.52 -11.03 -16.04
C VAL A 443 18.10 -11.36 -15.62
N LEU A 444 17.56 -12.46 -16.14
CA LEU A 444 16.23 -12.97 -15.83
C LEU A 444 16.34 -14.22 -14.95
N PHE A 445 15.73 -14.15 -13.77
CA PHE A 445 15.59 -15.27 -12.85
C PHE A 445 14.19 -15.88 -12.96
N ILE A 446 14.11 -17.20 -13.04
CA ILE A 446 12.88 -17.97 -13.23
C ILE A 446 12.64 -18.86 -12.02
N LYS A 447 11.50 -18.68 -11.34
CA LYS A 447 10.98 -19.61 -10.35
C LYS A 447 10.01 -20.55 -11.04
N MET A 448 10.33 -21.85 -11.06
CA MET A 448 9.52 -22.87 -11.72
C MET A 448 8.25 -23.16 -10.92
N ALA A 449 7.16 -23.49 -11.62
CA ALA A 449 5.97 -24.07 -11.03
C ALA A 449 6.25 -25.45 -10.42
N ASN A 450 5.40 -25.86 -9.48
CA ASN A 450 5.54 -27.15 -8.81
C ASN A 450 5.60 -28.29 -9.83
N ASN A 451 6.57 -29.19 -9.66
CA ASN A 451 6.84 -30.34 -10.54
C ASN A 451 7.30 -29.99 -11.97
N GLN A 452 7.64 -28.73 -12.24
CA GLN A 452 8.24 -28.32 -13.52
C GLN A 452 9.76 -28.20 -13.39
N GLN A 453 10.48 -28.41 -14.49
CA GLN A 453 11.94 -28.31 -14.53
C GLN A 453 12.40 -27.24 -15.51
N PHE A 454 13.44 -26.52 -15.13
CA PHE A 454 14.08 -25.55 -16.01
C PHE A 454 14.95 -26.28 -17.03
N THR A 455 14.59 -26.23 -18.31
CA THR A 455 15.30 -26.87 -19.42
C THR A 455 15.90 -25.84 -20.38
N GLU A 456 16.92 -26.23 -21.15
CA GLU A 456 17.47 -25.34 -22.20
C GLU A 456 16.45 -25.08 -23.33
N GLU A 457 15.50 -25.98 -23.54
CA GLU A 457 14.38 -25.78 -24.47
C GLU A 457 13.45 -24.67 -23.98
N LEU A 458 12.99 -24.75 -22.72
CA LEU A 458 12.17 -23.70 -22.12
C LEU A 458 12.87 -22.34 -22.15
N LYS A 459 14.17 -22.29 -21.84
CA LYS A 459 14.98 -21.07 -21.95
C LYS A 459 15.00 -20.51 -23.37
N LYS A 460 15.13 -21.36 -24.38
CA LYS A 460 15.12 -20.94 -25.79
C LYS A 460 13.75 -20.38 -26.17
N ASP A 461 12.67 -21.01 -25.72
CA ASP A 461 11.31 -20.58 -25.97
C ASP A 461 10.99 -19.25 -25.31
N ILE A 462 11.39 -19.06 -24.04
CA ILE A 462 11.31 -17.78 -23.33
C ILE A 462 12.02 -16.67 -24.13
N CYS A 463 13.27 -16.89 -24.53
CA CYS A 463 14.04 -15.91 -25.28
C CYS A 463 13.43 -15.61 -26.66
N SER A 464 12.89 -16.62 -27.33
CA SER A 464 12.20 -16.47 -28.62
C SER A 464 10.90 -15.66 -28.47
N HIS A 465 10.13 -15.94 -27.42
CA HIS A 465 8.86 -15.26 -27.16
C HIS A 465 9.07 -13.78 -26.76
N ILE A 466 10.09 -13.48 -25.96
CA ILE A 466 10.50 -12.10 -25.64
C ILE A 466 10.91 -11.35 -26.91
N ARG A 467 11.70 -11.98 -27.79
CA ARG A 467 12.16 -11.36 -29.03
C ARG A 467 11.02 -11.00 -29.97
N THR A 468 10.04 -11.91 -30.10
CA THR A 468 8.92 -11.77 -31.03
C THR A 468 7.83 -10.83 -30.50
N SER A 469 7.56 -10.86 -29.19
CA SER A 469 6.53 -10.02 -28.56
C SER A 469 7.01 -8.59 -28.29
N LEU A 470 8.31 -8.40 -28.04
CA LEU A 470 8.91 -7.10 -27.76
C LEU A 470 9.94 -6.75 -28.84
N SER A 471 11.22 -7.03 -28.59
CA SER A 471 12.29 -6.88 -29.58
C SER A 471 13.52 -7.69 -29.21
N SER A 472 14.48 -7.81 -30.14
CA SER A 472 15.76 -8.47 -29.88
C SER A 472 16.56 -7.85 -28.73
N ARG A 473 16.34 -6.56 -28.43
CA ARG A 473 17.02 -5.82 -27.36
C ARG A 473 16.47 -6.12 -25.97
N HIS A 474 15.25 -6.65 -25.88
CA HIS A 474 14.63 -7.06 -24.62
C HIS A 474 15.10 -8.44 -24.15
N VAL A 475 15.74 -9.23 -25.01
CA VAL A 475 16.17 -10.59 -24.68
C VAL A 475 17.27 -10.55 -23.60
N PRO A 476 17.05 -11.14 -22.41
CA PRO A 476 18.05 -11.14 -21.34
C PRO A 476 19.35 -11.83 -21.76
N ALA A 477 20.50 -11.29 -21.34
CA ALA A 477 21.80 -11.89 -21.60
C ALA A 477 22.01 -13.20 -20.82
N ARG A 478 21.29 -13.35 -19.70
CA ARG A 478 21.27 -14.54 -18.85
C ARG A 478 19.83 -14.84 -18.43
N VAL A 479 19.46 -16.11 -18.49
CA VAL A 479 18.20 -16.65 -17.97
C VAL A 479 18.56 -17.81 -17.07
N LEU A 480 18.21 -17.73 -15.78
CA LEU A 480 18.68 -18.64 -14.74
C LEU A 480 17.52 -19.12 -13.86
N PRO A 481 17.48 -20.40 -13.46
CA PRO A 481 16.52 -20.86 -12.47
C PRO A 481 16.88 -20.32 -11.08
N ILE A 482 15.86 -20.06 -10.26
CA ILE A 482 16.02 -19.64 -8.86
C ILE A 482 14.97 -20.32 -7.98
N LYS A 483 15.28 -20.51 -6.70
CA LYS A 483 14.37 -21.16 -5.75
C LYS A 483 13.23 -20.26 -5.29
N ASP A 484 13.48 -18.96 -5.13
CA ASP A 484 12.47 -18.01 -4.63
C ASP A 484 12.72 -16.59 -5.13
N ILE A 485 11.66 -15.76 -5.17
CA ILE A 485 11.70 -14.34 -5.54
C ILE A 485 11.40 -13.49 -4.30
N PRO A 486 12.25 -12.50 -3.94
CA PRO A 486 12.02 -11.65 -2.78
C PRO A 486 10.88 -10.65 -3.01
N TYR A 487 10.06 -10.46 -1.98
CA TYR A 487 9.00 -9.46 -1.94
C TYR A 487 9.10 -8.59 -0.68
N THR A 488 8.68 -7.33 -0.79
CA THR A 488 8.39 -6.49 0.38
C THR A 488 7.13 -6.99 1.11
N ILE A 489 6.93 -6.56 2.36
CA ILE A 489 5.69 -6.81 3.12
C ILE A 489 4.43 -6.37 2.33
N ASN A 490 4.57 -5.33 1.50
CA ASN A 490 3.49 -4.81 0.66
C ASN A 490 3.37 -5.50 -0.71
N GLY A 491 4.05 -6.63 -0.93
CA GLY A 491 3.91 -7.44 -2.14
C GLY A 491 4.64 -6.91 -3.38
N LYS A 492 5.58 -5.98 -3.24
CA LYS A 492 6.42 -5.50 -4.36
C LYS A 492 7.69 -6.35 -4.53
N LYS A 493 8.04 -6.68 -5.78
CA LYS A 493 9.34 -7.29 -6.14
C LYS A 493 10.49 -6.36 -5.72
N VAL A 494 11.66 -6.93 -5.47
CA VAL A 494 12.82 -6.20 -4.90
C VAL A 494 13.98 -6.15 -5.91
N GLU A 495 13.72 -5.64 -7.12
CA GLU A 495 14.69 -5.62 -8.23
C GLU A 495 16.01 -4.94 -7.84
N ILE A 496 15.95 -3.81 -7.14
CA ILE A 496 17.13 -2.98 -6.83
C ILE A 496 18.08 -3.72 -5.87
N ALA A 497 17.55 -4.40 -4.86
CA ALA A 497 18.38 -5.15 -3.93
C ALA A 497 19.09 -6.30 -4.64
N ILE A 498 18.36 -7.03 -5.50
CA ILE A 498 18.95 -8.13 -6.27
C ILE A 498 19.99 -7.61 -7.26
N SER A 499 19.68 -6.53 -7.99
CA SER A 499 20.62 -5.85 -8.90
C SER A 499 21.93 -5.49 -8.18
N LYS A 500 21.85 -4.96 -6.96
CA LYS A 500 23.03 -4.65 -6.12
C LYS A 500 23.82 -5.91 -5.75
N ILE A 501 23.15 -6.96 -5.25
CA ILE A 501 23.79 -8.22 -4.85
C ILE A 501 24.55 -8.85 -6.02
N ILE A 502 23.90 -8.98 -7.19
CA ILE A 502 24.53 -9.60 -8.36
C ILE A 502 25.61 -8.72 -9.00
N SER A 503 25.63 -7.43 -8.67
CA SER A 503 26.70 -6.50 -9.05
C SER A 503 27.80 -6.39 -7.99
N GLY A 504 27.82 -7.29 -6.99
CA GLY A 504 28.85 -7.36 -5.95
C GLY A 504 28.75 -6.31 -4.83
N GLN A 505 27.60 -5.65 -4.69
CA GLN A 505 27.37 -4.65 -3.64
C GLN A 505 26.65 -5.28 -2.43
N ASN A 506 26.99 -4.81 -1.24
CA ASN A 506 26.33 -5.23 0.00
C ASN A 506 24.94 -4.60 0.16
N VAL A 507 23.95 -5.39 0.58
CA VAL A 507 22.60 -4.94 0.91
C VAL A 507 22.31 -5.21 2.38
N SER A 508 22.19 -4.15 3.17
CA SER A 508 21.98 -4.22 4.63
C SER A 508 20.50 -4.19 5.05
N GLN A 509 19.61 -3.75 4.17
CA GLN A 509 18.19 -3.52 4.50
C GLN A 509 17.34 -4.77 4.24
N ARG A 510 17.18 -5.59 5.28
CA ARG A 510 16.36 -6.83 5.26
C ARG A 510 14.98 -6.69 5.92
N GLY A 511 14.78 -5.69 6.78
CA GLY A 511 13.62 -5.60 7.68
C GLY A 511 12.26 -5.29 7.03
N THR A 512 12.23 -4.94 5.74
CA THR A 512 10.98 -4.62 5.00
C THR A 512 10.52 -5.76 4.08
N LEU A 513 11.19 -6.92 4.12
CA LEU A 513 10.94 -8.07 3.26
C LEU A 513 10.02 -9.09 3.92
N SER A 514 9.15 -9.73 3.13
CA SER A 514 8.29 -10.83 3.61
C SER A 514 9.09 -12.10 3.88
N ASN A 515 10.15 -12.36 3.10
CA ASN A 515 11.08 -13.46 3.29
C ASN A 515 12.53 -12.94 3.13
N PRO A 516 13.18 -12.47 4.21
CA PRO A 516 14.53 -11.90 4.12
C PRO A 516 15.61 -12.87 3.61
N GLU A 517 15.47 -14.17 3.86
CA GLU A 517 16.45 -15.19 3.48
C GLU A 517 16.49 -15.45 1.96
N SER A 518 15.41 -15.10 1.25
CA SER A 518 15.35 -15.21 -0.22
C SER A 518 16.43 -14.39 -0.93
N LEU A 519 16.97 -13.34 -0.31
CA LEU A 519 18.09 -12.57 -0.85
C LEU A 519 19.39 -13.38 -0.96
N ASP A 520 19.61 -14.34 -0.05
CA ASP A 520 20.86 -15.10 0.00
C ASP A 520 21.02 -16.02 -1.22
N LEU A 521 19.90 -16.37 -1.87
CA LEU A 521 19.86 -17.16 -3.11
C LEU A 521 20.54 -16.47 -4.30
N TYR A 522 20.70 -15.14 -4.24
CA TYR A 522 21.26 -14.35 -5.33
C TYR A 522 22.75 -14.05 -5.15
N SER A 523 23.31 -14.41 -4.00
CA SER A 523 24.73 -14.26 -3.72
C SER A 523 25.53 -15.38 -4.36
N ASN A 524 26.77 -15.09 -4.79
CA ASN A 524 27.73 -16.09 -5.27
C ASN A 524 27.27 -16.98 -6.44
N ILE A 525 26.36 -16.49 -7.29
CA ILE A 525 25.98 -17.20 -8.52
C ILE A 525 27.17 -17.17 -9.49
N GLU A 526 27.79 -18.32 -9.74
CA GLU A 526 29.06 -18.46 -10.47
C GLU A 526 29.05 -17.77 -11.85
N VAL A 527 28.00 -17.99 -12.65
CA VAL A 527 27.87 -17.42 -14.00
C VAL A 527 27.66 -15.90 -14.01
N LEU A 528 27.37 -15.30 -12.85
CA LEU A 528 27.23 -13.88 -12.66
C LEU A 528 28.47 -13.23 -12.05
N GLN A 529 29.47 -13.99 -11.63
CA GLN A 529 30.72 -13.44 -11.10
C GLN A 529 31.57 -12.81 -12.22
N ASN A 530 32.36 -11.80 -11.85
CA ASN A 530 33.34 -11.14 -12.73
C ASN A 530 32.77 -10.57 -14.04
N TYR A 531 31.52 -10.12 -14.02
CA TYR A 531 30.96 -9.27 -15.07
C TYR A 531 31.53 -7.85 -14.96
#